data_AF-A0A319ENB0-F1
#
_entry.id   AF-A0A319ENB0-F1
#
_cell.length_a   1.000
_cell.length_b   1.000
_cell.length_c   1.000
_cell.angle_alpha   90.00
_cell.angle_beta   90.00
_cell.angle_gamma   90.00
#
_symmetry.space_group_name_H-M   'P 1'
#
loop_
_entity.id
_entity.type
_entity.pdbx_description
1 polymer ?
#
loop_
_entity_poly.entity_id
_entity_poly.type
_entity_poly.pdbx_seq_one_letter_code
_entity_poly.pdbx_strand_id
1 'polypeptide(L)'
;MASIESLLNPIAPASKACSPTPTSSSPTTMTSRSPRQKRQKVVKDQPSFKKANIRGDLRYPPHEERDGELERIHTQFQLHPLHNIANFPAHIPYCSQKKSFKGRTGRGSLEVFHYTFQIPNGDGKKWVVSWDYNIGLVRTTSLFKCTQHPKTAPAKALKMNPGLSKISHSITGGALIGQGYWMPFEAAKALAATFCWKIRYVLTPLFGLDFPSRCIPPEDSRFGDMRIDQAIILQATREAAYYRGLELAASLHPQDTDQDRPYVRH
;
A
#
# COMPACT_ATOMS: atom_id res chain seq x y z
N MET A 1 -45.88 -25.30 7.89
CA MET A 1 -46.12 -25.83 9.25
C MET A 1 -45.56 -27.25 9.27
N ALA A 2 -44.36 -27.47 9.83
CA ALA A 2 -44.08 -28.05 11.16
C ALA A 2 -44.67 -29.49 11.30
N SER A 3 -43.98 -30.53 11.79
CA SER A 3 -42.88 -30.58 12.76
C SER A 3 -42.33 -32.02 12.93
N ILE A 4 -41.04 -32.10 13.29
CA ILE A 4 -40.34 -32.96 14.28
C ILE A 4 -40.67 -34.46 14.40
N GLU A 5 -39.61 -35.27 14.29
CA GLU A 5 -39.22 -36.35 15.24
C GLU A 5 -37.81 -36.83 14.82
N SER A 6 -36.71 -36.23 15.32
CA SER A 6 -35.93 -36.68 16.49
C SER A 6 -35.90 -38.20 16.70
N LEU A 7 -34.70 -38.79 16.81
CA LEU A 7 -34.25 -39.84 17.76
C LEU A 7 -33.00 -40.53 17.14
N LEU A 8 -31.79 -40.13 17.55
CA LEU A 8 -30.90 -40.90 18.45
C LEU A 8 -30.37 -42.23 17.87
N ASN A 9 -29.06 -42.27 17.50
CA ASN A 9 -27.97 -43.27 17.68
C ASN A 9 -28.27 -44.82 17.61
N PRO A 10 -27.31 -45.79 17.57
CA PRO A 10 -25.83 -45.78 17.35
C PRO A 10 -25.23 -46.97 16.48
N ILE A 11 -23.91 -46.91 16.20
CA ILE A 11 -22.84 -47.97 16.16
C ILE A 11 -22.88 -49.20 15.18
N ALA A 12 -21.93 -49.16 14.20
CA ALA A 12 -20.90 -50.14 13.72
C ALA A 12 -21.24 -51.63 13.33
N PRO A 13 -20.31 -52.49 12.81
CA PRO A 13 -18.92 -52.33 12.32
C PRO A 13 -18.53 -53.13 11.01
N ALA A 14 -17.29 -52.90 10.56
CA ALA A 14 -16.31 -53.85 9.94
C ALA A 14 -16.53 -54.54 8.57
N SER A 15 -15.53 -54.40 7.68
CA SER A 15 -14.70 -55.51 7.12
C SER A 15 -13.61 -54.95 6.17
N LYS A 16 -12.32 -55.17 6.48
CA LYS A 16 -11.36 -56.15 5.90
C LYS A 16 -10.98 -55.84 4.44
N ALA A 17 -9.76 -55.98 3.93
CA ALA A 17 -8.40 -56.23 4.41
C ALA A 17 -7.53 -56.25 3.13
N CYS A 18 -6.29 -55.76 3.14
CA CYS A 18 -5.11 -56.49 2.65
C CYS A 18 -3.84 -55.64 2.76
N SER A 19 -2.84 -56.18 3.45
CA SER A 19 -1.40 -55.83 3.38
C SER A 19 -0.68 -57.05 2.76
N PRO A 20 0.61 -57.01 2.35
CA PRO A 20 1.73 -56.79 3.26
C PRO A 20 2.96 -56.03 2.69
N THR A 21 3.86 -55.73 3.63
CA THR A 21 5.18 -55.08 3.59
C THR A 21 6.31 -55.96 3.00
N PRO A 22 7.56 -55.46 2.92
CA PRO A 22 8.52 -55.84 3.98
C PRO A 22 9.45 -54.72 4.49
N THR A 23 10.06 -55.06 5.62
CA THR A 23 10.79 -54.29 6.65
C THR A 23 12.28 -54.10 6.36
N SER A 24 12.92 -53.04 6.87
CA SER A 24 14.29 -53.11 7.42
C SER A 24 14.61 -51.97 8.40
N SER A 25 15.24 -52.33 9.50
CA SER A 25 15.65 -51.60 10.72
C SER A 25 17.01 -50.86 10.56
N SER A 26 17.27 -49.73 11.24
CA SER A 26 17.98 -49.63 12.54
C SER A 26 18.29 -48.16 12.95
N PRO A 27 18.68 -47.87 14.22
CA PRO A 27 18.57 -46.55 14.89
C PRO A 27 19.91 -45.78 15.08
N THR A 28 19.87 -44.69 15.89
CA THR A 28 20.96 -43.77 16.39
C THR A 28 21.31 -42.59 15.45
N THR A 29 21.43 -41.30 15.82
CA THR A 29 22.07 -40.66 17.00
C THR A 29 21.57 -39.21 17.17
N MET A 30 21.39 -38.78 18.43
CA MET A 30 21.08 -37.39 18.82
C MET A 30 22.26 -36.45 18.53
N THR A 31 22.03 -35.36 17.78
CA THR A 31 22.91 -34.18 17.81
C THR A 31 22.09 -32.93 18.12
N SER A 32 22.41 -32.31 19.25
CA SER A 32 21.83 -31.07 19.75
C SER A 32 22.20 -29.91 18.83
N ARG A 33 21.26 -29.50 17.97
CA ARG A 33 21.35 -28.21 17.29
C ARG A 33 20.67 -27.15 18.15
N SER A 34 21.50 -26.29 18.75
CA SER A 34 21.10 -25.03 19.37
C SER A 34 20.08 -24.29 18.49
N PRO A 35 18.96 -23.80 19.04
CA PRO A 35 17.93 -23.14 18.25
C PRO A 35 18.51 -21.85 17.68
N ARG A 36 18.79 -21.86 16.37
CA ARG A 36 19.07 -20.68 15.57
C ARG A 36 17.92 -19.71 15.83
N GLN A 37 18.19 -18.62 16.54
CA GLN A 37 17.21 -17.56 16.77
C GLN A 37 16.73 -17.09 15.40
N LYS A 38 15.56 -17.60 14.97
CA LYS A 38 14.83 -17.00 13.87
C LYS A 38 14.57 -15.59 14.34
N ARG A 39 15.28 -14.60 13.76
CA ARG A 39 14.88 -13.19 13.88
C ARG A 39 13.42 -13.18 13.48
N GLN A 40 12.53 -13.14 14.47
CA GLN A 40 11.12 -12.97 14.24
C GLN A 40 11.03 -11.63 13.54
N LYS A 41 10.70 -11.70 12.25
CA LYS A 41 10.54 -10.53 11.41
C LYS A 41 9.30 -9.84 11.96
N VAL A 42 9.49 -8.95 12.93
CA VAL A 42 8.43 -8.15 13.52
C VAL A 42 7.74 -7.48 12.35
N VAL A 43 6.51 -7.90 12.08
CA VAL A 43 5.68 -7.30 11.05
C VAL A 43 5.30 -5.94 11.60
N LYS A 44 6.12 -4.94 11.25
CA LYS A 44 5.94 -3.57 11.74
C LYS A 44 4.68 -3.00 11.08
N ASP A 45 3.58 -3.04 11.81
CA ASP A 45 2.25 -2.62 11.35
C ASP A 45 2.15 -1.09 11.16
N GLN A 46 3.07 -0.34 11.77
CA GLN A 46 3.14 1.12 11.65
C GLN A 46 4.37 1.61 10.86
N PRO A 47 4.23 2.71 10.12
CA PRO A 47 5.36 3.36 9.47
C PRO A 47 6.43 3.74 10.49
N SER A 48 7.70 3.62 10.09
CA SER A 48 8.81 4.12 10.89
C SER A 48 9.36 5.40 10.29
N PHE A 49 9.38 6.47 11.08
CA PHE A 49 9.94 7.75 10.69
C PHE A 49 11.44 7.79 11.01
N LYS A 50 12.21 6.97 10.30
CA LYS A 50 13.67 6.98 10.38
C LYS A 50 14.21 7.87 9.26
N LYS A 51 15.15 8.76 9.60
CA LYS A 51 15.82 9.57 8.58
C LYS A 51 16.55 8.66 7.59
N ALA A 52 16.38 8.94 6.30
CA ALA A 52 17.00 8.16 5.23
C ALA A 52 17.11 9.01 3.95
N ASN A 53 17.94 8.55 3.02
CA ASN A 53 18.08 9.19 1.71
C ASN A 53 17.03 8.68 0.73
N ILE A 54 16.61 9.56 -0.16
CA ILE A 54 15.72 9.27 -1.30
C ILE A 54 16.42 8.28 -2.25
N ARG A 55 15.64 7.37 -2.84
CA ARG A 55 16.09 6.37 -3.82
C ARG A 55 15.37 6.58 -5.14
N GLY A 56 16.11 6.60 -6.24
CA GLY A 56 15.57 6.94 -7.57
C GLY A 56 15.11 8.39 -7.64
N ASP A 57 14.32 8.72 -8.66
CA ASP A 57 13.92 10.12 -8.89
C ASP A 57 12.75 10.55 -8.01
N LEU A 58 12.86 11.74 -7.43
CA LEU A 58 11.80 12.38 -6.66
C LEU A 58 10.79 13.07 -7.60
N ARG A 59 9.82 12.33 -8.12
CA ARG A 59 8.80 12.87 -9.03
C ARG A 59 7.56 13.40 -8.31
N TYR A 60 7.23 12.83 -7.15
CA TYR A 60 6.05 13.22 -6.35
C TYR A 60 6.48 13.60 -4.92
N PRO A 61 7.07 14.79 -4.73
CA PRO A 61 7.48 15.27 -3.41
C PRO A 61 6.26 15.58 -2.52
N PRO A 62 6.42 15.55 -1.18
CA PRO A 62 5.40 16.08 -0.26
C PRO A 62 5.21 17.58 -0.47
N HIS A 63 3.99 18.07 -0.30
CA HIS A 63 3.68 19.49 -0.32
C HIS A 63 3.65 20.06 1.11
N GLU A 64 4.71 20.76 1.51
CA GLU A 64 4.91 21.11 2.93
C GLU A 64 4.61 22.57 3.29
N GLU A 65 4.15 23.37 2.32
CA GLU A 65 3.68 24.73 2.56
C GLU A 65 2.41 24.72 3.42
N ARG A 66 2.36 25.59 4.43
CA ARG A 66 1.24 25.70 5.37
C ARG A 66 1.03 27.15 5.77
N ASP A 67 -0.23 27.58 5.78
CA ASP A 67 -0.64 28.80 6.48
C ASP A 67 -1.03 28.48 7.94
N GLY A 68 -1.32 29.52 8.72
CA GLY A 68 -1.63 29.35 10.14
C GLY A 68 -2.88 28.50 10.42
N GLU A 69 -3.87 28.55 9.54
CA GLU A 69 -5.10 27.75 9.70
C GLU A 69 -4.84 26.27 9.36
N LEU A 70 -4.11 26.00 8.28
CA LEU A 70 -3.74 24.66 7.89
C LEU A 70 -2.83 23.99 8.93
N GLU A 71 -1.91 24.74 9.54
CA GLU A 71 -1.08 24.25 10.65
C GLU A 71 -1.91 23.92 11.89
N ARG A 72 -2.90 24.77 12.23
CA ARG A 72 -3.85 24.49 13.33
C ARG A 72 -4.65 23.22 13.06
N ILE A 73 -5.16 23.04 11.85
CA ILE A 73 -5.91 21.83 11.44
C ILE A 73 -4.99 20.60 11.51
N HIS A 74 -3.80 20.65 10.92
CA HIS A 74 -2.86 19.53 10.95
C HIS A 74 -2.48 19.12 12.38
N THR A 75 -2.30 20.09 13.27
CA THR A 75 -2.05 19.84 14.70
C THR A 75 -3.25 19.19 15.38
N GLN A 76 -4.48 19.66 15.10
CA GLN A 76 -5.70 19.07 15.64
C GLN A 76 -5.87 17.60 15.22
N PHE A 77 -5.50 17.27 13.97
CA PHE A 77 -5.50 15.90 13.46
C PHE A 77 -4.24 15.11 13.86
N GLN A 78 -3.37 15.64 14.71
CA GLN A 78 -2.12 15.00 15.16
C GLN A 78 -1.30 14.45 13.98
N LEU A 79 -1.17 15.25 12.92
CA LEU A 79 -0.41 14.86 11.73
C LEU A 79 1.06 14.67 12.10
N HIS A 80 1.63 13.52 11.73
CA HIS A 80 3.01 13.19 12.04
C HIS A 80 3.72 12.41 10.92
N PRO A 81 4.90 12.84 10.44
CA PRO A 81 5.60 14.07 10.86
C PRO A 81 4.87 15.31 10.35
N LEU A 82 4.79 16.35 11.18
CA LEU A 82 4.11 17.60 10.82
C LEU A 82 4.86 18.35 9.71
N HIS A 83 6.19 18.32 9.78
CA HIS A 83 7.11 18.98 8.85
C HIS A 83 8.21 18.02 8.41
N ASN A 84 8.82 18.29 7.27
CA ASN A 84 9.95 17.53 6.71
C ASN A 84 9.63 16.05 6.45
N ILE A 85 8.45 15.73 5.92
CA ILE A 85 8.04 14.39 5.50
C ILE A 85 9.10 13.79 4.56
N ALA A 86 9.70 14.61 3.70
CA ALA A 86 10.74 14.19 2.75
C ALA A 86 11.99 13.61 3.42
N ASN A 87 12.24 13.92 4.70
CA ASN A 87 13.37 13.37 5.46
C ASN A 87 13.17 11.91 5.89
N PHE A 88 11.95 11.37 5.77
CA PHE A 88 11.60 10.04 6.27
C PHE A 88 11.10 9.10 5.14
N PRO A 89 11.85 8.93 4.03
CA PRO A 89 11.47 7.97 3.01
C PRO A 89 11.55 6.55 3.57
N ALA A 90 10.66 5.68 3.09
CA ALA A 90 10.71 4.25 3.39
C ALA A 90 10.82 3.43 2.10
N HIS A 91 11.48 2.28 2.22
CA HIS A 91 11.59 1.30 1.15
C HIS A 91 10.68 0.12 1.49
N ILE A 92 9.74 -0.21 0.60
CA ILE A 92 8.84 -1.36 0.75
C ILE A 92 9.13 -2.37 -0.35
N PRO A 93 9.81 -3.50 -0.04
CA PRO A 93 9.98 -4.58 -0.98
C PRO A 93 8.65 -5.17 -1.43
N TYR A 94 8.49 -5.40 -2.72
CA TYR A 94 7.32 -6.10 -3.25
C TYR A 94 7.53 -7.62 -3.11
N CYS A 95 6.96 -8.20 -2.05
CA CYS A 95 7.04 -9.63 -1.77
C CYS A 95 5.74 -10.40 -2.10
N SER A 96 4.95 -9.95 -3.08
CA SER A 96 3.73 -10.67 -3.43
C SER A 96 4.02 -11.90 -4.28
N GLN A 97 3.26 -12.97 -4.07
CA GLN A 97 3.27 -14.16 -4.93
C GLN A 97 2.76 -13.85 -6.35
N LYS A 98 1.98 -12.78 -6.52
CA LYS A 98 1.50 -12.33 -7.82
C LYS A 98 2.59 -11.52 -8.52
N LYS A 99 3.17 -12.04 -9.61
CA LYS A 99 4.20 -11.33 -10.41
C LYS A 99 3.69 -10.10 -11.19
N SER A 100 2.42 -9.72 -11.01
CA SER A 100 1.74 -8.69 -11.82
C SER A 100 2.22 -7.26 -11.53
N PHE A 101 2.80 -6.98 -10.36
CA PHE A 101 3.35 -5.64 -10.09
C PHE A 101 4.64 -5.39 -10.88
N LYS A 102 5.64 -6.27 -10.75
CA LYS A 102 6.90 -6.17 -11.50
C LYS A 102 6.66 -6.14 -13.01
N GLY A 103 5.77 -6.99 -13.53
CA GLY A 103 5.45 -6.99 -14.97
C GLY A 103 4.83 -5.68 -15.46
N ARG A 104 4.00 -5.03 -14.64
CA ARG A 104 3.29 -3.78 -15.00
C ARG A 104 4.05 -2.50 -14.68
N THR A 105 5.04 -2.54 -13.80
CA THR A 105 5.79 -1.34 -13.38
C THR A 105 7.28 -1.40 -13.70
N GLY A 106 7.83 -2.59 -13.97
CA GLY A 106 9.29 -2.82 -14.03
C GLY A 106 9.94 -3.00 -12.66
N ARG A 107 9.23 -2.66 -11.56
CA ARG A 107 9.84 -2.47 -10.23
C ARG A 107 9.63 -3.65 -9.28
N GLY A 108 10.61 -3.85 -8.40
CA GLY A 108 10.60 -4.85 -7.32
C GLY A 108 10.29 -4.29 -5.93
N SER A 109 10.10 -2.97 -5.82
CA SER A 109 9.81 -2.27 -4.57
C SER A 109 8.99 -1.00 -4.82
N LEU A 110 8.50 -0.41 -3.73
CA LEU A 110 7.98 0.96 -3.70
C LEU A 110 8.94 1.80 -2.84
N GLU A 111 9.24 3.01 -3.31
CA GLU A 111 9.96 4.03 -2.54
C GLU A 111 8.95 5.09 -2.13
N VAL A 112 8.67 5.22 -0.83
CA VAL A 112 7.43 5.83 -0.36
C VAL A 112 7.66 6.91 0.68
N PHE A 113 6.79 7.92 0.68
CA PHE A 113 6.60 8.85 1.80
C PHE A 113 5.31 8.53 2.51
N HIS A 114 5.38 8.52 3.83
CA HIS A 114 4.25 8.24 4.69
C HIS A 114 4.10 9.37 5.71
N TYR A 115 2.87 9.64 6.10
CA TYR A 115 2.56 10.33 7.36
C TYR A 115 1.35 9.67 8.01
N THR A 116 1.19 9.95 9.30
CA THR A 116 0.06 9.50 10.11
C THR A 116 -0.79 10.67 10.54
N PHE A 117 -2.06 10.40 10.83
CA PHE A 117 -2.98 11.35 11.45
C PHE A 117 -4.03 10.60 12.28
N GLN A 118 -4.76 11.32 13.12
CA GLN A 118 -5.89 10.84 13.90
C GLN A 118 -7.10 11.73 13.62
N ILE A 119 -8.29 11.16 13.60
CA ILE A 119 -9.52 11.94 13.47
C ILE A 119 -9.85 12.53 14.84
N PRO A 120 -10.00 13.87 14.96
CA PRO A 120 -10.38 14.52 16.21
C PRO A 120 -11.71 13.94 16.72
N ASN A 121 -11.80 13.68 18.02
CA ASN A 121 -12.96 13.05 18.67
C ASN A 121 -13.33 11.66 18.11
N GLY A 122 -12.40 10.99 17.42
CA GLY A 122 -12.56 9.62 16.95
C GLY A 122 -12.15 8.57 17.99
N ASP A 123 -11.92 7.35 17.52
CA ASP A 123 -11.50 6.17 18.31
C ASP A 123 -10.00 6.19 18.70
N GLY A 124 -9.30 7.32 18.54
CA GLY A 124 -7.85 7.42 18.74
C GLY A 124 -7.01 6.64 17.70
N LYS A 125 -7.65 6.10 16.66
CA LYS A 125 -6.96 5.31 15.66
C LYS A 125 -6.07 6.18 14.76
N LYS A 126 -4.82 5.74 14.62
CA LYS A 126 -3.87 6.32 13.67
C LYS A 126 -4.12 5.78 12.27
N TRP A 127 -4.37 6.69 11.35
CA TRP A 127 -4.47 6.43 9.92
C TRP A 127 -3.14 6.75 9.25
N VAL A 128 -2.81 6.02 8.19
CA VAL A 128 -1.56 6.19 7.43
C VAL A 128 -1.90 6.60 6.01
N VAL A 129 -1.33 7.72 5.57
CA VAL A 129 -1.28 8.11 4.16
C VAL A 129 0.09 7.71 3.62
N SER A 130 0.10 7.09 2.44
CA SER A 130 1.32 6.58 1.80
C SER A 130 1.23 6.79 0.30
N TRP A 131 2.31 7.27 -0.30
CA TRP A 131 2.47 7.32 -1.74
C TRP A 131 3.91 7.03 -2.15
N ASP A 132 4.06 6.48 -3.34
CA ASP A 132 5.33 6.17 -3.98
C ASP A 132 5.81 7.39 -4.75
N TYR A 133 6.94 7.93 -4.33
CA TYR A 133 7.43 9.21 -4.84
C TYR A 133 8.14 9.08 -6.19
N ASN A 134 8.47 7.87 -6.66
CA ASN A 134 9.11 7.69 -7.96
C ASN A 134 8.13 7.71 -9.12
N ILE A 135 6.94 7.10 -8.96
CA ILE A 135 5.97 6.90 -10.05
C ILE A 135 4.53 7.31 -9.69
N GLY A 136 4.32 7.88 -8.49
CA GLY A 136 3.03 8.47 -8.12
C GLY A 136 1.94 7.46 -7.82
N LEU A 137 2.27 6.30 -7.25
CA LEU A 137 1.24 5.38 -6.77
C LEU A 137 0.80 5.79 -5.36
N VAL A 138 -0.49 6.07 -5.17
CA VAL A 138 -1.10 6.46 -3.90
C VAL A 138 -1.86 5.29 -3.31
N ARG A 139 -1.63 4.98 -2.03
CA ARG A 139 -2.35 3.92 -1.32
C ARG A 139 -3.75 4.39 -0.90
N THR A 140 -4.76 4.11 -1.72
CA THR A 140 -6.14 4.61 -1.51
C THR A 140 -6.93 3.84 -0.47
N THR A 141 -6.51 2.62 -0.09
CA THR A 141 -7.25 1.80 0.88
C THR A 141 -7.41 2.45 2.24
N SER A 142 -6.41 3.18 2.73
CA SER A 142 -6.53 3.91 4.00
C SER A 142 -7.55 5.04 3.90
N LEU A 143 -7.61 5.74 2.77
CA LEU A 143 -8.56 6.83 2.53
C LEU A 143 -10.01 6.34 2.62
N PHE A 144 -10.34 5.21 1.97
CA PHE A 144 -11.66 4.60 2.09
C PHE A 144 -11.99 4.19 3.53
N LYS A 145 -11.04 3.59 4.24
CA LYS A 145 -11.27 3.10 5.61
C LYS A 145 -11.47 4.23 6.61
N CYS A 146 -10.66 5.30 6.54
CA CYS A 146 -10.78 6.42 7.48
C CYS A 146 -12.01 7.30 7.21
N THR A 147 -12.57 7.22 6.01
CA THR A 147 -13.85 7.85 5.65
C THR A 147 -15.05 6.92 5.81
N GLN A 148 -14.88 5.79 6.51
CA GLN A 148 -15.94 4.84 6.88
C GLN A 148 -16.61 4.12 5.69
N HIS A 149 -15.92 4.03 4.54
CA HIS A 149 -16.40 3.24 3.42
C HIS A 149 -16.18 1.74 3.63
N PRO A 150 -17.04 0.87 3.07
CA PRO A 150 -16.89 -0.58 3.20
C PRO A 150 -15.61 -1.09 2.53
N LYS A 151 -15.12 -2.25 2.98
CA LYS A 151 -13.90 -2.88 2.43
C LYS A 151 -13.95 -3.14 0.92
N THR A 152 -15.16 -3.25 0.35
CA THR A 152 -15.43 -3.45 -1.08
C THR A 152 -15.41 -2.16 -1.91
N ALA A 153 -15.44 -0.98 -1.27
CA ALA A 153 -15.50 0.31 -1.94
C ALA A 153 -14.35 0.56 -2.93
N PRO A 154 -13.07 0.25 -2.62
CA PRO A 154 -11.99 0.42 -3.59
C PRO A 154 -12.21 -0.38 -4.88
N ALA A 155 -12.66 -1.64 -4.76
CA ALA A 155 -12.93 -2.49 -5.91
C ALA A 155 -14.14 -1.99 -6.73
N LYS A 156 -15.18 -1.49 -6.05
CA LYS A 156 -16.33 -0.86 -6.71
C LYS A 156 -15.91 0.39 -7.47
N ALA A 157 -15.11 1.27 -6.86
CA ALA A 157 -14.55 2.45 -7.52
C ALA A 157 -13.75 2.09 -8.78
N LEU A 158 -12.89 1.07 -8.72
CA LEU A 158 -12.17 0.58 -9.89
C LEU A 158 -13.09 0.08 -11.01
N LYS A 159 -14.20 -0.59 -10.66
CA LYS A 159 -15.18 -1.08 -11.64
C LYS A 159 -15.98 0.05 -12.30
N MET A 160 -16.24 1.13 -11.57
CA MET A 160 -17.00 2.29 -12.07
C MET A 160 -16.19 3.20 -13.02
N ASN A 161 -14.86 3.04 -13.06
CA ASN A 161 -13.95 3.89 -13.82
C ASN A 161 -13.19 3.05 -14.88
N PRO A 162 -13.71 2.93 -16.11
CA PRO A 162 -13.13 2.09 -17.15
C PRO A 162 -11.65 2.39 -17.42
N GLY A 163 -10.81 1.35 -17.37
CA GLY A 163 -9.37 1.45 -17.58
C GLY A 163 -8.54 1.62 -16.31
N LEU A 164 -9.10 2.21 -15.24
CA LEU A 164 -8.36 2.49 -14.00
C LEU A 164 -7.80 1.22 -13.34
N SER A 165 -8.52 0.10 -13.43
CA SER A 165 -8.06 -1.19 -12.90
C SER A 165 -6.78 -1.72 -13.55
N LYS A 166 -6.53 -1.38 -14.83
CA LYS A 166 -5.33 -1.82 -15.57
C LYS A 166 -4.04 -1.18 -15.04
N ILE A 167 -4.17 0.03 -14.51
CA ILE A 167 -3.06 0.87 -14.00
C ILE A 167 -3.06 0.98 -12.46
N SER A 168 -3.94 0.25 -11.79
CA SER A 168 -4.00 0.16 -10.32
C SER A 168 -3.49 -1.18 -9.82
N HIS A 169 -2.94 -1.21 -8.60
CA HIS A 169 -2.28 -2.39 -8.05
C HIS A 169 -2.91 -2.79 -6.71
N SER A 170 -3.46 -4.00 -6.66
CA SER A 170 -3.87 -4.63 -5.39
C SER A 170 -2.67 -5.42 -4.84
N ILE A 171 -2.03 -4.87 -3.82
CA ILE A 171 -0.86 -5.48 -3.17
C ILE A 171 -1.35 -6.26 -1.95
N THR A 172 -1.18 -7.58 -2.00
CA THR A 172 -1.55 -8.51 -0.93
C THR A 172 -0.34 -9.34 -0.50
N GLY A 173 -0.21 -9.59 0.80
CA GLY A 173 0.96 -10.26 1.38
C GLY A 173 2.16 -9.32 1.54
N GLY A 174 3.23 -9.79 2.19
CA GLY A 174 4.40 -8.97 2.50
C GLY A 174 4.15 -7.97 3.64
N ALA A 175 4.86 -6.84 3.64
CA ALA A 175 4.78 -5.83 4.70
C ALA A 175 3.38 -5.19 4.78
N LEU A 176 2.75 -5.19 5.97
CA LEU A 176 1.39 -4.69 6.17
C LEU A 176 1.20 -3.24 5.72
N ILE A 177 2.18 -2.38 5.96
CA ILE A 177 2.17 -0.97 5.54
C ILE A 177 2.05 -0.79 4.02
N GLY A 178 2.53 -1.77 3.23
CA GLY A 178 2.45 -1.76 1.77
C GLY A 178 1.17 -2.37 1.20
N GLN A 179 0.36 -3.06 2.02
CA GLN A 179 -0.80 -3.79 1.53
C GLN A 179 -1.99 -2.87 1.25
N GLY A 180 -2.73 -3.16 0.19
CA GLY A 180 -3.92 -2.44 -0.23
C GLY A 180 -3.93 -2.12 -1.72
N TYR A 181 -4.91 -1.32 -2.12
CA TYR A 181 -5.03 -0.74 -3.44
C TYR A 181 -4.15 0.51 -3.56
N TRP A 182 -3.36 0.52 -4.62
CA TRP A 182 -2.51 1.62 -5.05
C TRP A 182 -2.98 2.11 -6.42
N MET A 183 -3.25 3.40 -6.54
CA MET A 183 -3.78 4.04 -7.75
C MET A 183 -2.85 5.17 -8.21
N PRO A 184 -2.76 5.49 -9.51
CA PRO A 184 -1.98 6.62 -9.99
C PRO A 184 -2.41 7.94 -9.36
N PHE A 185 -1.47 8.86 -9.18
CA PHE A 185 -1.60 10.06 -8.36
C PHE A 185 -2.82 10.91 -8.72
N GLU A 186 -2.95 11.31 -9.99
CA GLU A 186 -4.07 12.16 -10.43
C GLU A 186 -5.42 11.45 -10.32
N ALA A 187 -5.47 10.15 -10.63
CA ALA A 187 -6.68 9.35 -10.45
C ALA A 187 -7.06 9.22 -8.97
N ALA A 188 -6.07 9.05 -8.09
CA ALA A 188 -6.28 9.00 -6.65
C ALA A 188 -6.74 10.35 -6.10
N LYS A 189 -6.16 11.46 -6.57
CA LYS A 189 -6.56 12.84 -6.21
C LYS A 189 -8.01 13.09 -6.61
N ALA A 190 -8.37 12.83 -7.87
CA ALA A 190 -9.74 13.01 -8.35
C ALA A 190 -10.75 12.12 -7.61
N LEU A 191 -10.39 10.86 -7.35
CA LEU A 191 -11.26 9.93 -6.64
C LEU A 191 -11.44 10.35 -5.17
N ALA A 192 -10.34 10.71 -4.49
CA ALA A 192 -10.39 11.18 -3.11
C ALA A 192 -11.23 12.45 -2.97
N ALA A 193 -11.17 13.36 -3.95
CA ALA A 193 -11.98 14.58 -3.94
C ALA A 193 -13.49 14.30 -3.85
N THR A 194 -13.96 13.15 -4.34
CA THR A 194 -15.39 12.83 -4.27
C THR A 194 -15.87 12.42 -2.88
N PHE A 195 -14.99 11.95 -1.98
CA PHE A 195 -15.43 11.34 -0.71
C PHE A 195 -14.60 11.72 0.53
N CYS A 196 -13.46 12.40 0.37
CA CYS A 196 -12.54 12.75 1.46
C CYS A 196 -12.81 14.11 2.10
N TRP A 197 -14.01 14.68 1.96
CA TRP A 197 -14.34 16.01 2.48
C TRP A 197 -13.91 16.22 3.95
N LYS A 198 -14.23 15.28 4.83
CA LYS A 198 -13.95 15.38 6.28
C LYS A 198 -12.45 15.43 6.62
N ILE A 199 -11.58 14.91 5.75
CA ILE A 199 -10.12 14.84 5.96
C ILE A 199 -9.34 15.66 4.95
N ARG A 200 -10.02 16.49 4.14
CA ARG A 200 -9.45 17.12 2.94
C ARG A 200 -8.18 17.92 3.22
N TYR A 201 -8.14 18.67 4.33
CA TYR A 201 -6.98 19.46 4.72
C TYR A 201 -5.78 18.58 5.08
N VAL A 202 -6.00 17.44 5.75
CA VAL A 202 -4.95 16.47 6.09
C VAL A 202 -4.33 15.81 4.86
N LEU A 203 -4.98 15.88 3.70
CA LEU A 203 -4.45 15.35 2.45
C LEU A 203 -3.62 16.38 1.66
N THR A 204 -3.50 17.62 2.13
CA THR A 204 -2.67 18.65 1.49
C THR A 204 -1.20 18.24 1.36
N PRO A 205 -0.55 17.51 2.30
CA PRO A 205 0.85 17.11 2.10
C PRO A 205 1.06 16.11 0.97
N LEU A 206 -0.01 15.43 0.55
CA LEU A 206 0.01 14.53 -0.60
C LEU A 206 -0.47 15.23 -1.88
N PHE A 207 -1.61 15.91 -1.83
CA PHE A 207 -2.30 16.40 -3.03
C PHE A 207 -2.12 17.90 -3.33
N GLY A 208 -1.49 18.66 -2.43
CA GLY A 208 -1.29 20.11 -2.57
C GLY A 208 -2.39 20.96 -1.92
N LEU A 209 -2.12 22.26 -1.79
CA LEU A 209 -3.00 23.24 -1.14
C LEU A 209 -4.33 23.47 -1.86
N ASP A 210 -4.41 23.15 -3.15
CA ASP A 210 -5.62 23.26 -3.95
C ASP A 210 -6.60 22.10 -3.73
N PHE A 211 -6.18 21.03 -3.04
CA PHE A 211 -7.01 19.84 -2.88
C PHE A 211 -8.29 20.08 -2.05
N PRO A 212 -8.27 20.79 -0.90
CA PRO A 212 -9.47 21.05 -0.12
C PRO A 212 -10.60 21.74 -0.90
N SER A 213 -10.28 22.68 -1.80
CA SER A 213 -11.29 23.39 -2.60
C SER A 213 -11.87 22.53 -3.73
N ARG A 214 -11.16 21.48 -4.16
CA ARG A 214 -11.66 20.51 -5.13
C ARG A 214 -12.58 19.45 -4.52
N CYS A 215 -12.54 19.25 -3.20
CA CYS A 215 -13.36 18.23 -2.56
C CYS A 215 -14.84 18.59 -2.68
N ILE A 216 -15.67 17.58 -2.94
CA ILE A 216 -17.12 17.72 -3.02
C ILE A 216 -17.67 17.75 -1.58
N PRO A 217 -18.52 18.74 -1.22
CA PRO A 217 -19.13 18.80 0.10
C PRO A 217 -20.25 17.75 0.25
N PRO A 218 -20.53 17.23 1.47
CA PRO A 218 -21.54 16.19 1.72
C PRO A 218 -22.96 16.57 1.29
N GLU A 219 -23.26 17.86 1.18
CA GLU A 219 -24.55 18.41 0.77
C GLU A 219 -24.75 18.35 -0.75
N ASP A 220 -23.68 18.15 -1.52
CA ASP A 220 -23.73 18.02 -2.98
C ASP A 220 -24.06 16.56 -3.37
N SER A 221 -24.98 16.38 -4.33
CA SER A 221 -25.43 15.06 -4.78
C SER A 221 -24.33 14.21 -5.43
N ARG A 222 -23.22 14.82 -5.85
CA ARG A 222 -22.04 14.14 -6.41
C ARG A 222 -21.13 13.58 -5.31
N PHE A 223 -21.36 13.90 -4.05
CA PHE A 223 -20.57 13.38 -2.94
C PHE A 223 -20.65 11.86 -2.88
N GLY A 224 -19.50 11.21 -2.83
CA GLY A 224 -19.38 9.75 -2.80
C GLY A 224 -19.64 9.05 -4.13
N ASP A 225 -19.84 9.76 -5.25
CA ASP A 225 -20.14 9.11 -6.54
C ASP A 225 -18.96 8.30 -7.09
N MET A 226 -17.73 8.70 -6.74
CA MET A 226 -16.49 7.98 -7.05
C MET A 226 -16.29 7.70 -8.55
N ARG A 227 -16.94 8.49 -9.42
CA ARG A 227 -16.64 8.55 -10.85
C ARG A 227 -15.70 9.72 -11.10
N ILE A 228 -14.65 9.47 -11.88
CA ILE A 228 -13.67 10.49 -12.25
C ILE A 228 -13.66 10.69 -13.77
N ASP A 229 -13.17 11.84 -14.22
CA ASP A 229 -13.05 12.16 -15.63
C ASP A 229 -12.18 11.12 -16.36
N GLN A 230 -12.68 10.61 -17.49
CA GLN A 230 -11.98 9.63 -18.31
C GLN A 230 -10.64 10.18 -18.83
N ALA A 231 -10.52 11.49 -19.06
CA ALA A 231 -9.27 12.14 -19.46
C ALA A 231 -8.15 11.92 -18.42
N ILE A 232 -8.48 11.93 -17.12
CA ILE A 232 -7.52 11.67 -16.03
C ILE A 232 -7.01 10.23 -16.12
N ILE A 233 -7.90 9.27 -16.40
CA ILE A 233 -7.52 7.85 -16.53
C ILE A 233 -6.64 7.64 -17.76
N LEU A 234 -6.95 8.28 -18.88
CA LEU A 234 -6.15 8.20 -20.11
C LEU A 234 -4.75 8.78 -19.89
N GLN A 235 -4.65 9.94 -19.24
CA GLN A 235 -3.38 10.57 -18.93
C GLN A 235 -2.54 9.72 -17.96
N ALA A 236 -3.15 9.25 -16.86
CA ALA A 236 -2.51 8.33 -15.92
C ALA A 236 -2.04 7.03 -16.59
N THR A 237 -2.74 6.57 -17.64
CA THR A 237 -2.33 5.40 -18.43
C THR A 237 -1.06 5.66 -19.23
N ARG A 238 -0.95 6.84 -19.85
CA ARG A 238 0.26 7.26 -20.57
C ARG A 238 1.44 7.39 -19.63
N GLU A 239 1.24 8.01 -18.47
CA GLU A 239 2.28 8.16 -17.43
C GLU A 239 2.74 6.82 -16.89
N ALA A 240 1.82 5.91 -16.57
CA ALA A 240 2.18 4.57 -16.11
C ALA A 240 3.01 3.79 -17.16
N ALA A 241 2.67 3.91 -18.43
CA ALA A 241 3.43 3.31 -19.52
C ALA A 241 4.82 3.95 -19.67
N TYR A 242 4.90 5.27 -19.59
CA TYR A 242 6.15 6.03 -19.63
C TYR A 242 7.09 5.63 -18.50
N TYR A 243 6.63 5.65 -17.24
CA TYR A 243 7.44 5.25 -16.09
C TYR A 243 7.90 3.79 -16.17
N ARG A 244 7.03 2.87 -16.61
CA ARG A 244 7.44 1.49 -16.87
C ARG A 244 8.55 1.42 -17.93
N GLY A 245 8.48 2.23 -18.98
CA GLY A 245 9.52 2.31 -20.00
C GLY A 245 10.88 2.74 -19.43
N LEU A 246 10.89 3.76 -18.58
CA LEU A 246 12.11 4.22 -17.89
C LEU A 246 12.75 3.11 -17.03
N GLU A 247 11.94 2.38 -16.27
CA GLU A 247 12.40 1.29 -15.39
C GLU A 247 13.00 0.11 -16.19
N LEU A 248 12.40 -0.22 -17.34
CA LEU A 248 12.92 -1.25 -18.22
C LEU A 248 14.23 -0.82 -18.89
N ALA A 249 14.33 0.44 -19.31
CA ALA A 249 15.57 0.98 -19.88
C ALA A 249 16.72 0.99 -18.87
N ALA A 250 16.45 1.43 -17.63
CA ALA A 250 17.42 1.40 -16.55
C ALA A 250 17.89 -0.03 -16.19
N SER A 251 17.02 -1.02 -16.35
CA SER A 251 17.37 -2.43 -16.10
C SER A 251 18.27 -3.05 -17.17
N LEU A 252 18.28 -2.48 -18.40
CA LEU A 252 19.10 -2.96 -19.53
C LEU A 252 20.52 -2.35 -19.54
N HIS A 253 20.69 -1.19 -18.90
CA HIS A 253 21.99 -0.55 -18.70
C HIS A 253 22.23 -0.37 -17.20
N PRO A 254 22.64 -1.43 -16.47
CA PRO A 254 23.20 -1.24 -15.13
C PRO A 254 24.40 -0.31 -15.29
N GLN A 255 24.36 0.89 -14.74
CA GLN A 255 25.54 1.76 -14.77
C GLN A 255 26.69 1.09 -14.02
N ASP A 256 27.76 0.77 -14.74
CA ASP A 256 29.12 0.63 -14.20
C ASP A 256 29.51 1.97 -13.57
N THR A 257 29.30 2.08 -12.26
CA THR A 257 29.84 3.11 -11.37
C THR A 257 30.01 2.40 -10.02
N ASP A 258 31.13 2.34 -9.31
CA ASP A 258 32.37 3.11 -9.29
C ASP A 258 33.37 2.26 -8.47
N GLN A 259 34.43 1.75 -9.10
CA GLN A 259 35.64 1.26 -8.41
C GLN A 259 36.79 1.22 -9.43
N ASP A 260 37.46 2.36 -9.61
CA ASP A 260 38.92 2.45 -9.65
C ASP A 260 39.35 3.88 -10.00
N ARG A 261 39.63 4.67 -8.97
CA ARG A 261 40.62 5.75 -9.06
C ARG A 261 41.85 5.30 -8.26
N PRO A 262 43.03 5.16 -8.87
CA PRO A 262 44.23 4.86 -8.11
C PRO A 262 44.57 6.07 -7.24
N TYR A 263 44.64 5.84 -5.93
CA TYR A 263 45.23 6.77 -4.98
C TYR A 263 46.71 6.95 -5.33
N VAL A 264 47.09 8.15 -5.79
CA VAL A 264 48.48 8.57 -5.85
C VAL A 264 48.95 8.79 -4.40
N ARG A 265 49.91 7.98 -3.94
CA ARG A 265 50.63 8.24 -2.69
C ARG A 265 51.69 9.31 -2.94
N HIS A 266 51.71 10.30 -2.05
CA HIS A 266 52.88 11.16 -1.81
C HIS A 266 53.98 10.36 -1.09
#